data_AF-A0AAV5T1P1-F1
#
_entry.id   AF-A0AAV5T1P1-F1
#
_cell.length_a   1.000
_cell.length_b   1.000
_cell.length_c   1.000
_cell.angle_alpha   90.00
_cell.angle_beta   90.00
_cell.angle_gamma   90.00
#
_symmetry.space_group_name_H-M   'P 1'
#
loop_
_entity.id
_entity.type
_entity.pdbx_description
1 polymer ?
#
loop_
_entity_poly.entity_id
_entity_poly.type
_entity_poly.pdbx_seq_one_letter_code
_entity_poly.pdbx_strand_id
1 'polypeptide(L)'
;EVQANGQCLSLAAPGTPCQVSQQCIDSSTCTNQRCTCSTFNAQVNNGYCIVPSPSCSSSQTRVNGQCVSYATPGAPCQANEQCVGGSTCLSSQCTCPMGRYSMNGYCLVDPVTGGNCNALTQVRGGG
;
A
#
# COMPACT_ATOMS: atom_id res chain seq x y z
N GLU A 1 -4.19 2.55 -11.93
CA GLU A 1 -3.67 3.90 -12.28
C GLU A 1 -4.54 4.93 -11.59
N VAL A 2 -4.09 6.18 -11.51
CA VAL A 2 -4.88 7.32 -11.02
C VAL A 2 -4.83 8.47 -12.00
N GLN A 3 -5.92 9.21 -12.10
CA GLN A 3 -5.99 10.40 -12.94
C GLN A 3 -5.57 11.64 -12.13
N ALA A 4 -4.50 12.30 -12.54
CA ALA A 4 -4.10 13.59 -11.98
C ALA A 4 -3.47 14.48 -13.04
N ASN A 5 -3.77 15.78 -12.98
CA ASN A 5 -3.29 16.77 -13.95
C ASN A 5 -3.59 16.39 -15.41
N GLY A 6 -4.72 15.72 -15.67
CA GLY A 6 -5.10 15.24 -17.01
C GLY A 6 -4.29 14.07 -17.55
N GLN A 7 -3.40 13.46 -16.74
CA GLN A 7 -2.60 12.29 -17.12
C GLN A 7 -3.00 11.06 -16.29
N CYS A 8 -2.80 9.88 -16.87
CA CYS A 8 -2.93 8.60 -16.18
C CYS A 8 -1.57 8.20 -15.62
N LEU A 9 -1.52 8.08 -14.30
CA LEU A 9 -0.29 7.87 -13.56
C LEU A 9 -0.36 6.49 -12.89
N SER A 10 0.71 5.72 -13.05
CA SER A 10 0.85 4.42 -12.40
C SER A 10 0.82 4.56 -10.89
N LEU A 11 0.28 3.55 -10.22
CA LEU A 11 0.37 3.45 -8.77
C LEU A 11 1.84 3.28 -8.36
N ALA A 12 2.22 3.90 -7.26
CA ALA A 12 3.59 4.03 -6.78
C ALA A 12 3.69 3.52 -5.34
N ALA A 13 4.53 2.53 -5.10
CA ALA A 13 4.75 1.98 -3.76
C ALA A 13 5.54 2.97 -2.87
N PRO A 14 5.43 2.86 -1.54
CA PRO A 14 6.31 3.56 -0.63
C PRO A 14 7.80 3.47 -1.04
N GLY A 15 8.48 4.61 -1.07
CA GLY A 15 9.89 4.73 -1.49
C GLY A 15 10.13 4.85 -3.00
N THR A 16 9.11 4.72 -3.84
CA THR A 16 9.25 4.92 -5.29
C THR A 16 9.00 6.37 -5.71
N PRO A 17 9.46 6.80 -6.90
CA PRO A 17 9.14 8.11 -7.43
C PRO A 17 7.63 8.32 -7.60
N CYS A 18 7.19 9.57 -7.47
CA CYS A 18 5.81 9.98 -7.67
C CYS A 18 5.72 11.42 -8.17
N GLN A 19 4.58 11.78 -8.76
CA GLN A 19 4.26 13.17 -9.13
C GLN A 19 3.13 13.76 -8.28
N VAL A 20 2.16 12.94 -7.87
CA VAL A 20 1.07 13.35 -6.98
C VAL A 20 0.80 12.28 -5.92
N SER A 21 0.23 12.69 -4.77
CA SER A 21 -0.04 11.78 -3.65
C SER A 21 -1.05 10.69 -3.97
N GLN A 22 -1.96 10.91 -4.91
CA GLN A 22 -2.97 9.92 -5.31
C GLN A 22 -2.33 8.64 -5.90
N GLN A 23 -1.11 8.74 -6.45
CA GLN A 23 -0.37 7.59 -6.97
C GLN A 23 0.10 6.67 -5.85
N CYS A 24 0.39 7.27 -4.70
CA CYS A 24 1.08 6.62 -3.60
C CYS A 24 0.14 5.67 -2.86
N ILE A 25 0.52 4.39 -2.81
CA ILE A 25 -0.23 3.34 -2.12
C ILE A 25 0.30 3.11 -0.70
N ASP A 26 -0.37 2.23 0.06
CA ASP A 26 0.03 1.86 1.43
C ASP A 26 0.20 3.05 2.38
N SER A 27 -0.78 3.96 2.37
CA SER A 27 -0.80 5.15 3.25
C SER A 27 0.47 5.98 3.16
N SER A 28 0.94 6.21 1.92
CA SER A 28 2.05 7.12 1.64
C SER A 28 1.56 8.33 0.85
N THR A 29 2.27 9.45 0.99
CA THR A 29 2.02 10.71 0.29
C THR A 29 3.24 11.09 -0.54
N CYS A 30 3.01 11.80 -1.63
CA CYS A 30 4.10 12.23 -2.49
C CYS A 30 4.79 13.45 -1.88
N THR A 31 5.97 13.24 -1.32
CA THR A 31 6.79 14.27 -0.68
C THR A 31 8.15 14.28 -1.33
N ASN A 32 8.62 15.44 -1.81
CA ASN A 32 9.88 15.55 -2.54
C ASN A 32 10.00 14.54 -3.70
N GLN A 33 8.93 14.37 -4.48
CA GLN A 33 8.83 13.44 -5.62
C GLN A 33 9.00 11.95 -5.26
N ARG A 34 8.82 11.58 -3.98
CA ARG A 34 8.90 10.20 -3.52
C ARG A 34 7.72 9.88 -2.61
N CYS A 35 7.17 8.67 -2.73
CA CYS A 35 6.12 8.23 -1.81
C CYS A 35 6.71 8.00 -0.43
N THR A 36 6.29 8.80 0.54
CA THR A 36 6.73 8.74 1.95
C THR A 36 5.56 8.37 2.84
N CYS A 37 5.78 7.53 3.85
CA CYS A 37 4.72 7.12 4.77
C CYS A 37 4.11 8.32 5.50
N SER A 38 2.78 8.43 5.48
CA SER A 38 2.07 9.51 6.16
C SER A 38 1.71 9.17 7.61
N THR A 39 1.75 7.88 7.96
CA THR A 39 1.49 7.41 9.33
C THR A 39 2.62 7.85 10.27
N PHE A 40 2.27 8.33 11.46
CA PHE A 40 3.23 8.76 12.47
C PHE A 40 4.21 7.62 12.83
N ASN A 41 5.51 7.92 12.85
CA ASN A 41 6.62 6.98 13.02
C ASN A 41 6.74 5.84 11.98
N ALA A 42 5.88 5.79 10.95
CA ALA A 42 6.03 4.79 9.92
C ALA A 42 7.23 5.10 9.02
N GLN A 43 7.95 4.06 8.62
CA GLN A 43 9.12 4.11 7.77
C GLN A 43 8.92 3.18 6.57
N VAL A 44 9.52 3.54 5.45
CA VAL A 44 9.51 2.67 4.27
C VAL A 44 10.46 1.50 4.53
N ASN A 45 9.91 0.28 4.57
CA ASN A 45 10.69 -0.95 4.65
C ASN A 45 10.21 -1.91 3.57
N ASN A 46 11.11 -2.30 2.68
CA ASN A 46 10.83 -3.22 1.58
C ASN A 46 9.57 -2.86 0.75
N GLY A 47 9.35 -1.57 0.51
CA GLY A 47 8.19 -1.08 -0.24
C GLY A 47 6.91 -0.91 0.57
N TYR A 48 6.91 -1.18 1.87
CA TYR A 48 5.76 -1.01 2.75
C TYR A 48 5.98 0.10 3.77
N CYS A 49 4.89 0.72 4.21
CA CYS A 49 4.89 1.63 5.34
C CYS A 49 4.66 0.87 6.64
N ILE A 50 5.74 0.66 7.39
CA ILE A 50 5.70 -0.07 8.66
C ILE A 50 6.07 0.84 9.82
N VAL A 51 5.46 0.63 10.99
CA VAL A 51 5.91 1.27 12.23
C VAL A 51 6.94 0.35 12.88
N PRO A 52 8.24 0.70 12.88
CA PRO A 52 9.27 -0.17 13.42
C PRO A 52 9.05 -0.41 14.91
N SER A 53 9.19 -1.67 15.32
CA SER A 53 9.17 -2.08 16.71
C SER A 53 10.61 -2.17 17.22
N PRO A 54 11.07 -1.30 18.13
CA PRO A 54 12.49 -1.21 18.52
C PRO A 54 13.06 -2.48 19.17
N SER A 55 12.19 -3.38 19.65
CA SER A 55 12.58 -4.66 20.25
C SER A 55 12.51 -5.86 19.30
N CYS A 56 12.18 -5.63 18.02
CA CYS A 56 12.01 -6.68 17.02
C CYS A 56 12.87 -6.41 15.78
N SER A 57 13.06 -7.44 14.95
CA SER A 57 13.75 -7.28 13.67
C SER A 57 12.99 -6.32 12.75
N SER A 58 13.68 -5.74 11.75
CA SER A 58 13.11 -4.78 10.80
C SER A 58 11.93 -5.33 9.98
N SER A 59 11.81 -6.66 9.89
CA SER A 59 10.69 -7.35 9.21
C SER A 59 9.64 -7.90 10.18
N GLN A 60 9.67 -7.46 11.44
CA GLN A 60 8.79 -7.90 12.50
C GLN A 60 8.14 -6.73 13.24
N THR A 61 7.03 -7.04 13.89
CA THR A 61 6.30 -6.16 14.79
C THR A 61 6.06 -6.86 16.12
N ARG A 62 5.69 -6.10 17.15
CA ARG A 62 5.41 -6.62 18.48
C ARG A 62 3.90 -6.84 18.66
N VAL A 63 3.49 -8.10 18.78
CA VAL A 63 2.10 -8.50 19.10
C VAL A 63 2.11 -9.32 20.39
N ASN A 64 1.26 -8.96 21.36
CA ASN A 64 1.16 -9.66 22.64
C ASN A 64 2.51 -9.88 23.35
N GLY A 65 3.45 -8.95 23.19
CA GLY A 65 4.78 -9.04 23.78
C GLY A 65 5.82 -9.86 23.00
N GLN A 66 5.44 -10.49 21.90
CA GLN A 66 6.32 -11.31 21.06
C GLN A 66 6.60 -10.64 19.71
N CYS A 67 7.77 -10.91 19.14
CA CYS A 67 8.11 -10.46 17.80
C CYS A 67 7.55 -11.43 16.76
N VAL A 68 6.67 -10.92 15.91
CA VAL A 68 5.99 -11.67 14.85
C VAL A 68 6.23 -11.00 13.51
N SER A 69 6.32 -11.78 12.44
CA SER A 69 6.58 -11.25 11.10
C SER A 69 5.41 -10.42 10.58
N TYR A 70 5.73 -9.39 9.79
CA TYR A 70 4.73 -8.70 8.97
C TYR A 70 4.09 -9.67 7.97
N ALA A 71 2.85 -9.36 7.60
CA ALA A 71 1.97 -10.18 6.79
C ALA A 71 1.30 -9.32 5.71
N THR A 72 1.33 -9.79 4.48
CA THR A 72 0.69 -9.12 3.33
C THR A 72 -0.81 -9.49 3.25
N PRO A 73 -1.61 -8.78 2.45
CA PRO A 73 -3.01 -9.14 2.23
C PRO A 73 -3.15 -10.62 1.80
N GLY A 74 -4.05 -11.34 2.46
CA GLY A 74 -4.29 -12.78 2.30
C GLY A 74 -3.47 -13.67 3.25
N ALA A 75 -2.41 -13.16 3.85
CA ALA A 75 -1.58 -13.91 4.81
C ALA A 75 -2.25 -14.00 6.20
N PRO A 76 -1.92 -15.03 7.00
CA PRO A 76 -2.43 -15.16 8.36
C PRO A 76 -1.87 -14.07 9.29
N CYS A 77 -2.67 -13.65 10.26
CA CYS A 77 -2.31 -12.66 11.25
C CYS A 77 -2.93 -12.96 12.62
N GLN A 78 -2.31 -12.43 13.67
CA GLN A 78 -2.78 -12.45 15.04
C GLN A 78 -3.34 -11.09 15.46
N ALA A 79 -2.76 -10.00 14.95
CA ALA A 79 -3.19 -8.64 15.22
C ALA A 79 -2.93 -7.71 14.02
N ASN A 80 -3.53 -6.51 14.07
CA ASN A 80 -3.48 -5.54 12.97
C ASN A 80 -2.07 -5.04 12.66
N GLU A 81 -1.20 -4.98 13.66
CA GLU A 81 0.16 -4.48 13.55
C GLU A 81 1.02 -5.31 12.58
N GLN A 82 0.65 -6.56 12.32
CA GLN A 82 1.33 -7.43 11.35
C GLN A 82 0.95 -7.08 9.92
N CYS A 83 -0.27 -6.61 9.69
CA CYS A 83 -0.81 -6.44 8.35
C CYS A 83 -0.22 -5.19 7.69
N VAL A 84 0.43 -5.40 6.54
CA VAL A 84 1.01 -4.33 5.72
C VAL A 84 0.24 -4.16 4.42
N GLY A 85 0.63 -3.18 3.60
CA GLY A 85 0.02 -2.96 2.30
C GLY A 85 -1.41 -2.42 2.40
N GLY A 86 -1.76 -1.76 3.50
CA GLY A 86 -3.10 -1.23 3.77
C GLY A 86 -4.18 -2.29 4.09
N SER A 87 -3.77 -3.50 4.48
CA SER A 87 -4.69 -4.53 4.99
C SER A 87 -4.90 -4.43 6.50
N THR A 88 -5.97 -5.05 6.99
CA THR A 88 -6.31 -5.14 8.42
C THR A 88 -6.51 -6.60 8.81
N CYS A 89 -6.11 -6.96 10.02
CA CYS A 89 -6.28 -8.32 10.52
C CYS A 89 -7.75 -8.57 10.88
N LEU A 90 -8.44 -9.35 10.04
CA LEU A 90 -9.83 -9.73 10.21
C LEU A 90 -9.95 -11.25 10.11
N SER A 91 -10.58 -11.87 11.12
CA SER A 91 -10.73 -13.34 11.17
C SER A 91 -9.40 -14.10 10.98
N SER A 92 -8.34 -13.62 11.63
CA SER A 92 -6.97 -14.18 11.56
C SER A 92 -6.32 -14.15 10.16
N GLN A 93 -6.81 -13.30 9.27
CA GLN A 93 -6.22 -13.07 7.95
C GLN A 93 -6.11 -11.56 7.67
N CYS A 94 -5.01 -11.13 7.05
CA CYS A 94 -4.88 -9.76 6.58
C CYS A 94 -5.84 -9.53 5.41
N THR A 95 -6.92 -8.80 5.64
CA THR A 95 -7.98 -8.57 4.65
C THR A 95 -7.97 -7.11 4.21
N CYS A 96 -8.24 -6.86 2.92
CA CYS A 96 -8.42 -5.50 2.45
C CYS A 96 -9.74 -4.92 2.94
N PRO A 97 -9.76 -3.64 3.36
CA PRO A 97 -10.99 -2.99 3.80
C PRO A 97 -11.98 -2.84 2.63
N MET A 98 -13.24 -2.56 2.96
CA MET A 98 -14.33 -2.43 1.99
C MET A 98 -13.98 -1.43 0.87
N GLY A 99 -14.32 -1.80 -0.37
CA GLY A 99 -14.01 -1.00 -1.56
C GLY A 99 -12.56 -1.12 -2.05
N ARG A 100 -11.77 -2.05 -1.50
CA ARG A 100 -10.40 -2.36 -1.96
C ARG A 100 -10.24 -3.85 -2.25
N TYR A 101 -9.31 -4.16 -3.13
CA TYR A 101 -8.94 -5.52 -3.50
C TYR A 101 -7.44 -5.76 -3.32
N SER A 102 -7.06 -7.00 -3.02
CA SER A 102 -5.67 -7.39 -2.85
C SER A 102 -5.01 -7.61 -4.21
N MET A 103 -3.96 -6.87 -4.50
CA MET A 103 -3.15 -7.05 -5.72
C MET A 103 -1.69 -6.74 -5.42
N ASN A 104 -0.78 -7.62 -5.85
CA ASN A 104 0.68 -7.46 -5.66
C ASN A 104 1.11 -7.19 -4.21
N GLY A 105 0.39 -7.73 -3.22
CA GLY A 105 0.69 -7.51 -1.80
C GLY A 105 0.15 -6.20 -1.21
N TYR A 106 -0.72 -5.48 -1.92
CA TYR A 106 -1.33 -4.24 -1.46
C TYR A 106 -2.85 -4.25 -1.61
N CYS A 107 -3.52 -3.45 -0.79
CA CYS A 107 -4.94 -3.17 -0.89
C CYS A 107 -5.17 -1.92 -1.74
N LEU A 108 -5.55 -2.16 -2.99
CA LEU A 108 -5.75 -1.13 -4.00
C LEU A 108 -7.24 -0.79 -4.12
N VAL A 109 -7.56 0.47 -4.41
CA VAL A 109 -8.93 0.89 -4.74
C VAL A 109 -9.29 0.43 -6.14
N ASP A 110 -10.57 0.07 -6.35
CA ASP A 110 -11.06 -0.31 -7.66
C ASP A 110 -10.82 0.81 -8.70
N PRO A 111 -10.28 0.51 -9.90
CA PRO A 111 -10.04 1.50 -10.95
C PRO A 111 -11.30 2.28 -11.34
N VAL A 112 -12.51 1.75 -11.13
CA VAL A 112 -13.78 2.45 -11.36
C VAL A 112 -13.96 3.64 -10.41
N THR A 113 -13.38 3.57 -9.20
CA THR A 113 -13.40 4.65 -8.19
C THR A 113 -12.13 5.48 -8.14
N GLY A 114 -11.03 5.03 -8.77
CA GLY A 114 -9.70 5.66 -8.71
C GLY A 114 -9.41 6.73 -9.78
N GLY A 115 -10.31 6.92 -10.75
CA GLY A 115 -10.23 7.96 -11.77
C GLY A 115 -10.67 7.48 -13.15
N ASN A 116 -11.01 8.41 -14.05
CA ASN A 116 -11.35 8.13 -15.46
C ASN A 116 -10.12 7.77 -16.30
N CYS A 117 -9.24 6.91 -15.78
CA CYS A 117 -8.18 6.29 -16.54
C CYS A 117 -8.71 4.94 -17.00
N ASN A 118 -9.26 4.92 -18.22
CA ASN A 118 -9.76 3.70 -18.82
C ASN A 118 -8.64 2.66 -18.82
N ALA A 119 -8.75 1.63 -17.97
CA ALA A 119 -7.91 0.44 -18.02
C ALA A 119 -8.08 -0.37 -19.34
N LEU A 120 -8.75 0.19 -20.36
CA LEU A 120 -9.06 -0.45 -21.64
C LEU A 120 -8.89 0.45 -22.90
N THR A 121 -8.39 1.69 -22.85
CA THR A 121 -8.27 2.50 -24.11
C THR A 121 -7.00 3.36 -24.30
N GLN A 122 -5.86 3.02 -23.69
CA GLN A 122 -4.56 3.55 -24.13
C GLN A 122 -3.56 2.39 -24.01
N VAL A 123 -3.42 1.45 -24.94
CA VAL A 123 -2.82 1.61 -26.27
C VAL A 123 -3.33 0.47 -27.19
N ARG A 124 -4.19 0.79 -28.16
CA ARG A 124 -4.04 0.22 -29.51
C ARG A 124 -3.70 1.38 -30.43
N GLY A 125 -2.41 1.64 -30.56
CA GLY A 125 -1.89 2.34 -31.72
C GLY A 125 -1.88 1.39 -32.93
N GLY A 126 -2.01 1.97 -34.13
CA GLY A 126 -1.57 1.36 -35.38
C GLY A 126 -2.71 0.95 -36.32
N GLY A 127 -2.96 1.77 -37.34
CA GLY A 127 -3.83 1.47 -38.48
C GLY A 127 -4.56 2.70 -39.00
#